data_AF-A0A521FZL4-F1
#
_entry.id   AF-A0A521FZL4-F1
#
_cell.length_a   1.000
_cell.length_b   1.000
_cell.length_c   1.000
_cell.angle_alpha   90.00
_cell.angle_beta   90.00
_cell.angle_gamma   90.00
#
_symmetry.space_group_name_H-M   'P 1'
#
loop_
_entity.id
_entity.type
_entity.pdbx_description
1 polymer ?
#
loop_
_entity_poly.entity_id
_entity_poly.type
_entity_poly.pdbx_seq_one_letter_code
_entity_poly.pdbx_strand_id
1 'polypeptide(L)'
;MNDKEVLWRDIMPLEWNQEKYTTGFTAIDEQHYQLFDGLNSLLVFLKDSSNIEQPEEQEKAMELINFLGEYAVNHFRDEEELFEKSQHPMKDINKEEHQRFVAKYLEYKNKLTAGTITRGTLIQLHIFLQSWLVKHISKIDTSLRECVVQEAAESDFTKKQSVFARFLSLFQKKQLAA
;
A
#
# COMPACT_ATOMS: atom_id res chain seq x y z
N MET A 1 -10.56 31.85 15.39
CA MET A 1 -10.96 30.96 14.28
C MET A 1 -11.73 29.81 14.89
N ASN A 2 -12.89 29.49 14.34
CA ASN A 2 -13.83 28.53 14.92
C ASN A 2 -13.44 27.12 14.43
N ASP A 3 -13.04 26.22 15.34
CA ASP A 3 -12.54 24.85 15.07
C ASP A 3 -13.55 23.92 14.37
N LYS A 4 -14.75 24.40 14.04
CA LYS A 4 -15.84 23.59 13.47
C LYS A 4 -15.93 23.60 11.93
N GLU A 5 -15.20 24.47 11.24
CA GLU A 5 -15.29 24.59 9.77
C GLU A 5 -14.19 23.82 9.00
N VAL A 6 -13.15 23.33 9.67
CA VAL A 6 -11.99 22.67 9.02
C VAL A 6 -12.23 21.17 8.77
N LEU A 7 -13.31 20.58 9.27
CA LEU A 7 -13.41 19.10 9.35
C LEU A 7 -13.71 18.37 8.03
N TRP A 8 -14.28 19.01 7.01
CA TRP A 8 -14.73 18.30 5.79
C TRP A 8 -14.05 18.70 4.49
N ARG A 9 -13.49 19.91 4.41
CA ARG A 9 -12.87 20.41 3.16
C ARG A 9 -11.66 19.59 2.72
N ASP A 10 -10.97 18.97 3.67
CA ASP A 10 -9.75 18.20 3.45
C ASP A 10 -10.00 16.68 3.33
N ILE A 11 -11.27 16.24 3.40
CA ILE A 11 -11.63 14.82 3.34
C ILE A 11 -12.36 14.52 2.03
N MET A 12 -11.56 14.20 1.02
CA MET A 12 -12.03 13.79 -0.30
C MET A 12 -11.88 12.27 -0.47
N PRO A 13 -12.77 11.64 -1.26
CA PRO A 13 -12.58 10.25 -1.63
C PRO A 13 -11.22 10.07 -2.33
N LEU A 14 -10.56 8.96 -2.03
CA LEU A 14 -9.35 8.56 -2.71
C LEU A 14 -9.70 8.00 -4.08
N GLU A 15 -9.05 8.56 -5.10
CA GLU A 15 -9.10 8.08 -6.48
C GLU A 15 -7.73 7.54 -6.86
N TRP A 16 -7.72 6.42 -7.59
CA TRP A 16 -6.47 5.85 -8.05
C TRP A 16 -5.83 6.72 -9.13
N ASN A 17 -4.59 7.13 -8.88
CA ASN A 17 -3.74 7.78 -9.85
C ASN A 17 -2.62 6.80 -10.27
N GLN A 18 -2.69 6.33 -11.51
CA GLN A 18 -1.76 5.33 -12.04
C GLN A 18 -0.28 5.77 -11.91
N GLU A 19 0.01 7.03 -12.21
CA GLU A 19 1.39 7.53 -12.16
C GLU A 19 1.94 7.59 -10.74
N LYS A 20 1.08 7.94 -9.76
CA LYS A 20 1.47 8.15 -8.37
C LYS A 20 1.49 6.90 -7.51
N TYR A 21 0.67 5.89 -7.82
CA TYR A 21 0.40 4.80 -6.87
C TYR A 21 0.75 3.39 -7.36
N THR A 22 0.90 3.18 -8.67
CA THR A 22 1.29 1.86 -9.21
C THR A 22 2.69 1.47 -8.72
N THR A 23 2.89 0.28 -8.20
CA THR A 23 4.21 -0.22 -7.76
C THR A 23 4.91 -1.03 -8.85
N GLY A 24 4.16 -1.50 -9.85
CA GLY A 24 4.64 -2.45 -10.85
C GLY A 24 4.39 -3.91 -10.45
N PHE A 25 3.94 -4.17 -9.22
CA PHE A 25 3.54 -5.48 -8.74
C PHE A 25 2.03 -5.53 -8.57
N THR A 26 1.35 -6.24 -9.46
CA THR A 26 -0.13 -6.30 -9.51
C THR A 26 -0.76 -6.69 -8.17
N ALA A 27 -0.17 -7.65 -7.45
CA ALA A 27 -0.69 -8.06 -6.14
C ALA A 27 -0.64 -6.94 -5.10
N ILE A 28 0.41 -6.12 -5.09
CA ILE A 28 0.53 -4.98 -4.16
C ILE A 28 -0.43 -3.86 -4.58
N ASP A 29 -0.54 -3.60 -5.87
CA ASP A 29 -1.48 -2.60 -6.39
C ASP A 29 -2.94 -2.97 -6.03
N GLU A 30 -3.33 -4.23 -6.19
CA GLU A 30 -4.64 -4.77 -5.77
C GLU A 30 -4.91 -4.55 -4.29
N GLN A 31 -3.92 -4.78 -3.42
CA GLN A 31 -4.04 -4.51 -1.98
C GLN A 31 -4.20 -3.01 -1.69
N HIS A 32 -3.48 -2.13 -2.39
CA HIS A 32 -3.66 -0.68 -2.26
C HIS A 32 -5.07 -0.23 -2.67
N TYR A 33 -5.64 -0.79 -3.75
CA TYR A 33 -7.03 -0.52 -4.12
C TYR A 33 -8.01 -0.88 -3.00
N GLN A 34 -7.83 -2.04 -2.36
CA GLN A 34 -8.68 -2.46 -1.24
C GLN A 34 -8.54 -1.54 -0.02
N LEU A 35 -7.33 -1.04 0.27
CA LEU A 35 -7.12 -0.04 1.32
C LEU A 35 -7.80 1.30 0.98
N PHE A 36 -7.75 1.73 -0.28
CA PHE A 36 -8.46 2.93 -0.75
C PHE A 36 -9.97 2.77 -0.59
N ASP A 37 -10.53 1.63 -1.01
CA ASP A 37 -11.94 1.31 -0.88
C ASP A 37 -12.40 1.26 0.57
N GLY A 38 -11.58 0.69 1.47
CA GLY A 38 -11.85 0.68 2.91
C GLY A 38 -11.90 2.10 3.50
N LEU A 39 -10.96 2.98 3.12
CA LEU A 39 -10.97 4.38 3.56
C LEU A 39 -12.15 5.15 3.00
N ASN A 40 -12.46 4.96 1.71
CA ASN A 40 -13.64 5.55 1.09
C ASN A 40 -14.94 5.08 1.75
N SER A 41 -15.01 3.82 2.18
CA SER A 41 -16.15 3.28 2.93
C SER A 41 -16.30 3.94 4.31
N LEU A 42 -15.18 4.18 5.00
CA LEU A 42 -15.18 4.95 6.25
C LEU A 42 -15.62 6.41 6.03
N LEU A 43 -15.21 7.03 4.92
CA LEU A 43 -15.69 8.37 4.55
C LEU A 43 -17.20 8.41 4.28
N VAL A 44 -17.73 7.44 3.54
CA VAL A 44 -19.16 7.31 3.28
C VAL A 44 -19.92 7.13 4.59
N PHE A 45 -19.45 6.23 5.46
CA PHE A 45 -20.01 6.07 6.81
C PHE A 45 -20.05 7.40 7.58
N LEU A 46 -18.97 8.18 7.55
CA LEU A 46 -18.91 9.47 8.23
C LEU A 46 -19.89 10.52 7.68
N LYS A 47 -20.18 10.47 6.38
CA LYS A 47 -21.11 11.38 5.70
C LYS A 47 -22.57 10.99 5.94
N ASP A 48 -22.86 9.69 5.92
CA ASP A 48 -24.23 9.18 5.93
C ASP A 48 -24.75 8.94 7.36
N SER A 49 -23.85 8.64 8.31
CA SER A 49 -24.24 8.37 9.69
C SER A 49 -24.89 9.60 10.31
N SER A 50 -26.15 9.47 10.72
CA SER A 50 -26.92 10.56 11.33
C SER A 50 -26.59 10.72 12.82
N ASN A 51 -26.34 9.61 13.53
CA ASN A 51 -26.02 9.58 14.95
C ASN A 51 -25.04 8.45 15.30
N ILE A 52 -23.74 8.76 15.24
CA ILE A 52 -22.64 7.82 15.52
C ILE A 52 -22.67 7.24 16.94
N GLU A 53 -23.35 7.90 17.88
CA GLU A 53 -23.42 7.43 19.26
C GLU A 53 -24.39 6.25 19.44
N GLN A 54 -25.24 5.95 18.44
CA GLN A 54 -26.13 4.79 18.48
C GLN A 54 -25.33 3.47 18.49
N PRO A 55 -25.78 2.44 19.24
CA PRO A 55 -25.06 1.17 19.33
C PRO A 55 -24.72 0.53 17.97
N GLU A 56 -25.67 0.49 17.04
CA GLU A 56 -25.47 -0.09 15.69
C GLU A 56 -24.42 0.68 14.87
N GLU A 57 -24.40 2.02 14.98
CA GLU A 57 -23.43 2.86 14.30
C GLU A 57 -22.03 2.72 14.91
N GLN A 58 -21.93 2.54 16.23
CA GLN A 58 -20.66 2.25 16.89
C GLN A 58 -20.10 0.88 16.49
N GLU A 59 -20.94 -0.15 16.42
CA GLU A 59 -20.57 -1.48 15.96
C GLU A 59 -20.04 -1.44 14.53
N LYS A 60 -20.81 -0.84 13.62
CA LYS A 60 -20.40 -0.66 12.22
C LYS A 60 -19.11 0.13 12.07
N ALA A 61 -18.92 1.20 12.86
CA ALA A 61 -17.66 1.95 12.86
C ALA A 61 -16.49 1.05 13.27
N MET A 62 -16.65 0.26 14.33
CA MET A 62 -15.61 -0.64 14.81
C MET A 62 -15.30 -1.77 13.82
N GLU A 63 -16.30 -2.31 13.13
CA GLU A 63 -16.09 -3.29 12.05
C GLU A 63 -15.19 -2.72 10.94
N LEU A 64 -15.49 -1.52 10.44
CA LEU A 64 -14.69 -0.85 9.42
C LEU A 64 -13.26 -0.58 9.91
N ILE A 65 -13.11 -0.10 11.15
CA ILE A 65 -11.80 0.19 11.74
C ILE A 65 -10.97 -1.09 11.89
N ASN A 66 -11.58 -2.18 12.37
CA ASN A 66 -10.90 -3.47 12.53
C ASN A 66 -10.48 -4.04 11.18
N PHE A 67 -11.38 -4.03 10.18
CA PHE A 67 -11.07 -4.45 8.83
C PHE A 67 -9.86 -3.70 8.26
N LEU A 68 -9.84 -2.36 8.35
CA LEU A 68 -8.72 -1.55 7.87
C LEU A 68 -7.40 -1.89 8.56
N GLY A 69 -7.41 -2.10 9.88
CA GLY A 69 -6.22 -2.45 10.64
C GLY A 69 -5.67 -3.83 10.29
N GLU A 70 -6.53 -4.83 10.20
CA GLU A 70 -6.15 -6.20 9.85
C GLU A 70 -5.65 -6.29 8.40
N TYR A 71 -6.34 -5.61 7.48
CA TYR A 71 -5.95 -5.59 6.08
C TYR A 71 -4.59 -4.91 5.88
N ALA A 72 -4.35 -3.78 6.56
CA ALA A 72 -3.06 -3.09 6.52
C ALA A 72 -1.90 -3.98 7.00
N VAL A 73 -2.07 -4.71 8.11
CA VAL A 73 -1.02 -5.61 8.62
C VAL A 73 -0.70 -6.75 7.65
N ASN A 74 -1.73 -7.33 7.01
CA ASN A 74 -1.52 -8.37 5.99
C ASN A 74 -0.79 -7.80 4.77
N HIS A 75 -1.20 -6.63 4.30
CA HIS A 75 -0.54 -5.93 3.20
C HIS A 75 0.94 -5.63 3.51
N PHE A 76 1.25 -5.07 4.68
CA PHE A 76 2.63 -4.79 5.09
C PHE A 76 3.51 -6.04 5.13
N ARG A 77 2.96 -7.18 5.57
CA ARG A 77 3.71 -8.45 5.55
C ARG A 77 4.11 -8.83 4.13
N ASP A 78 3.15 -8.79 3.20
CA ASP A 78 3.37 -9.21 1.81
C ASP A 78 4.35 -8.25 1.11
N GLU A 79 4.24 -6.95 1.38
CA GLU A 79 5.15 -5.93 0.87
C GLU A 79 6.56 -6.04 1.46
N GLU A 80 6.70 -6.19 2.79
CA GLU A 80 8.00 -6.35 3.44
C GLU A 80 8.75 -7.59 2.91
N GLU A 81 8.04 -8.68 2.63
CA GLU A 81 8.61 -9.87 2.00
C GLU A 81 9.14 -9.56 0.59
N LEU A 82 8.46 -8.71 -0.17
CA LEU A 82 8.88 -8.29 -1.50
C LEU A 82 10.12 -7.37 -1.45
N PHE A 83 10.15 -6.40 -0.53
CA PHE A 83 11.33 -5.55 -0.29
C PHE A 83 12.54 -6.37 0.17
N GLU A 84 12.33 -7.39 0.99
CA GLU A 84 13.40 -8.31 1.44
C GLU A 84 13.95 -9.15 0.27
N LYS A 85 13.08 -9.79 -0.51
CA LYS A 85 13.48 -10.64 -1.65
C LYS A 85 14.24 -9.87 -2.72
N SER A 86 13.86 -8.62 -2.96
CA SER A 86 14.50 -7.73 -3.93
C SER A 86 15.78 -7.08 -3.40
N GLN A 87 16.13 -7.28 -2.12
CA GLN A 87 17.26 -6.61 -1.46
C GLN A 87 17.21 -5.08 -1.63
N HIS A 88 16.01 -4.52 -1.68
CA HIS A 88 15.82 -3.13 -2.07
C HIS A 88 16.33 -2.18 -0.96
N PRO A 89 17.06 -1.10 -1.31
CA PRO A 89 17.60 -0.15 -0.33
C PRO A 89 16.59 0.51 0.63
N MET A 90 15.29 0.50 0.29
CA MET A 90 14.24 1.12 1.09
C MET A 90 13.62 0.16 2.11
N LYS A 91 14.01 -1.12 2.13
CA LYS A 91 13.42 -2.16 3.00
C LYS A 91 13.33 -1.75 4.46
N ASP A 92 14.43 -1.27 5.04
CA ASP A 92 14.47 -0.92 6.45
C ASP A 92 13.61 0.31 6.76
N ILE A 93 13.54 1.27 5.82
CA ILE A 93 12.70 2.47 5.93
C ILE A 93 11.21 2.12 5.82
N ASN A 94 10.83 1.27 4.84
CA ASN A 94 9.45 0.79 4.67
C ASN A 94 8.95 0.12 5.96
N LYS A 95 9.73 -0.85 6.48
CA LYS A 95 9.42 -1.56 7.72
C LYS A 95 9.32 -0.64 8.94
N GLU A 96 10.21 0.34 9.07
CA GLU A 96 10.14 1.31 10.18
C GLU A 96 8.87 2.18 10.09
N GLU A 97 8.51 2.65 8.90
CA GLU A 97 7.28 3.44 8.70
C GLU A 97 6.02 2.59 8.96
N HIS A 98 6.01 1.31 8.60
CA HIS A 98 4.94 0.37 8.96
C HIS A 98 4.78 0.22 10.48
N GLN A 99 5.90 0.03 11.19
CA GLN A 99 5.86 -0.08 12.65
C GLN A 99 5.32 1.19 13.32
N ARG A 100 5.73 2.36 12.84
CA ARG A 100 5.22 3.66 13.29
C ARG A 100 3.72 3.81 13.01
N PHE A 101 3.28 3.39 11.83
CA PHE A 101 1.85 3.38 11.48
C PHE A 101 1.05 2.48 12.43
N VAL A 102 1.47 1.23 12.64
CA VAL A 102 0.77 0.29 13.51
C VAL A 102 0.66 0.82 14.93
N ALA A 103 1.76 1.36 15.48
CA ALA A 103 1.74 1.98 16.80
C ALA A 103 0.74 3.13 16.87
N LYS A 104 0.73 4.02 15.87
CA LYS A 104 -0.17 5.17 15.83
C LYS A 104 -1.64 4.76 15.63
N TYR A 105 -1.90 3.77 14.79
CA TYR A 105 -3.22 3.19 14.59
C TYR A 105 -3.76 2.59 15.91
N LEU A 106 -2.93 1.86 16.65
CA LEU A 106 -3.31 1.30 17.95
C LEU A 106 -3.62 2.40 18.99
N GLU A 107 -2.92 3.53 18.98
CA GLU A 107 -3.30 4.69 19.81
C GLU A 107 -4.72 5.19 19.50
N TYR A 108 -5.08 5.29 18.21
CA TYR A 108 -6.44 5.66 17.81
C TYR A 108 -7.46 4.60 18.20
N LYS A 109 -7.18 3.32 17.92
CA LYS A 109 -8.05 2.20 18.26
C LYS A 109 -8.34 2.17 19.77
N ASN A 110 -7.31 2.35 20.60
CA ASN A 110 -7.47 2.39 22.06
C ASN A 110 -8.32 3.59 22.52
N LYS A 111 -8.19 4.76 21.89
CA LYS A 111 -9.04 5.92 22.19
C LYS A 111 -10.50 5.67 21.83
N LEU A 112 -10.73 4.97 20.72
CA LEU A 112 -12.08 4.62 20.25
C LEU A 112 -12.75 3.56 21.13
N THR A 113 -11.98 2.64 21.72
CA THR A 113 -12.52 1.60 22.61
C THR A 113 -12.61 2.02 24.08
N ALA A 114 -11.91 3.10 24.48
CA ALA A 114 -11.94 3.62 25.85
C ALA A 114 -13.23 4.38 26.21
N GLY A 115 -14.11 4.66 25.25
CA GLY A 115 -15.36 5.36 25.47
C GLY A 115 -16.26 5.35 24.24
N THR A 116 -17.31 6.18 24.26
CA THR A 116 -18.21 6.37 23.12
C THR A 116 -17.43 6.91 21.92
N ILE A 117 -17.50 6.21 20.79
CA ILE A 117 -16.93 6.67 19.53
C ILE A 117 -17.63 7.97 19.12
N THR A 118 -16.85 9.00 18.81
CA THR A 118 -17.39 10.27 18.31
C THR A 118 -17.07 10.45 16.84
N ARG A 119 -17.89 11.27 16.16
CA ARG A 119 -17.60 11.68 14.78
C ARG A 119 -16.22 12.32 14.66
N GLY A 120 -15.84 13.17 15.61
CA GLY A 120 -14.55 13.86 15.61
C GLY A 120 -13.37 12.89 15.68
N THR A 121 -13.43 11.86 16.52
CA THR A 121 -12.35 10.87 16.65
C THR A 121 -12.20 10.02 15.38
N LEU A 122 -13.31 9.67 14.73
CA LEU A 122 -13.27 8.92 13.47
C LEU A 122 -12.74 9.76 12.30
N ILE A 123 -13.08 11.05 12.24
CA ILE A 123 -12.51 11.99 11.26
C ILE A 123 -10.98 12.06 11.42
N GLN A 124 -10.51 12.23 12.66
CA GLN A 124 -9.07 12.30 12.93
C GLN A 124 -8.34 11.02 12.52
N LEU A 125 -8.94 9.85 12.78
CA LEU A 125 -8.41 8.57 12.33
C LEU A 125 -8.37 8.51 10.79
N HIS A 126 -9.47 8.86 10.11
CA HIS A 126 -9.54 8.85 8.66
C HIS A 126 -8.47 9.75 8.02
N ILE A 127 -8.31 10.99 8.50
CA ILE A 127 -7.28 11.93 8.01
C ILE A 127 -5.89 11.34 8.19
N PHE A 128 -5.61 10.73 9.35
CA PHE A 128 -4.33 10.07 9.61
C PHE A 128 -4.08 8.93 8.62
N LEU A 129 -5.03 8.00 8.49
CA LEU A 129 -4.89 6.84 7.60
C LEU A 129 -4.71 7.27 6.14
N GLN A 130 -5.56 8.18 5.66
CA GLN A 130 -5.50 8.67 4.28
C GLN A 130 -4.19 9.38 3.99
N SER A 131 -3.77 10.29 4.88
CA SER A 131 -2.53 11.05 4.68
C SER A 131 -1.30 10.16 4.73
N TRP A 132 -1.28 9.18 5.64
CA TRP A 132 -0.18 8.24 5.75
C TRP A 132 -0.12 7.35 4.50
N LEU A 133 -1.24 6.74 4.09
CA LEU A 133 -1.29 5.81 2.97
C LEU A 133 -0.83 6.46 1.66
N VAL A 134 -1.39 7.62 1.31
CA VAL A 134 -1.03 8.34 0.06
C VAL A 134 0.44 8.73 0.07
N LYS A 135 0.97 9.18 1.22
CA LYS A 135 2.37 9.57 1.35
C LYS A 135 3.30 8.35 1.30
N HIS A 136 2.92 7.24 1.92
CA HIS A 136 3.71 6.01 1.98
C HIS A 136 3.87 5.42 0.57
N ILE A 137 2.76 5.13 -0.09
CA ILE A 137 2.73 4.59 -1.45
C ILE A 137 3.57 5.43 -2.41
N SER A 138 3.30 6.74 -2.45
CA SER A 138 3.95 7.64 -3.43
C SER A 138 5.43 7.90 -3.18
N LYS A 139 5.96 7.62 -1.98
CA LYS A 139 7.37 7.90 -1.63
C LYS A 139 8.21 6.66 -1.41
N ILE A 140 7.60 5.55 -1.05
CA ILE A 140 8.28 4.32 -0.65
C ILE A 140 7.85 3.21 -1.62
N ASP A 141 6.58 2.81 -1.62
CA ASP A 141 6.15 1.56 -2.28
C ASP A 141 6.33 1.62 -3.80
N THR A 142 6.12 2.79 -4.40
CA THR A 142 6.39 3.00 -5.83
C THR A 142 7.86 2.84 -6.22
N SER A 143 8.81 2.84 -5.27
CA SER A 143 10.23 2.53 -5.57
C SER A 143 10.41 1.08 -6.04
N LEU A 144 9.49 0.17 -5.70
CA LEU A 144 9.47 -1.21 -6.20
C LEU A 144 9.48 -1.30 -7.73
N ARG A 145 9.04 -0.25 -8.46
CA ARG A 145 9.16 -0.17 -9.93
C ARG A 145 10.58 -0.41 -10.41
N GLU A 146 11.58 0.00 -9.63
CA GLU A 146 13.00 -0.17 -9.94
C GLU A 146 13.38 -1.66 -10.03
N CYS A 147 12.75 -2.53 -9.24
CA CYS A 147 13.00 -3.98 -9.25
C CYS A 147 12.47 -4.65 -10.52
N VAL A 148 11.29 -4.25 -11.01
CA VAL A 148 10.70 -4.81 -12.25
C VAL A 148 11.58 -4.51 -13.46
N VAL A 149 12.17 -3.32 -13.51
CA VAL A 149 13.10 -2.93 -14.58
C VAL A 149 14.39 -3.75 -14.50
N GLN A 150 14.87 -4.07 -13.29
CA GLN A 150 16.05 -4.90 -13.09
C GLN A 150 15.80 -6.36 -13.52
N GLU A 151 14.68 -6.98 -13.15
CA GLU A 151 14.35 -8.34 -13.64
C GLU A 151 14.22 -8.38 -15.17
N ALA A 152 13.59 -7.37 -15.77
CA ALA A 152 13.49 -7.26 -17.22
C ALA A 152 14.88 -7.09 -17.89
N ALA A 153 15.75 -6.25 -17.33
CA ALA A 153 17.10 -6.02 -17.85
C ALA A 153 18.03 -7.24 -17.68
N GLU A 154 17.95 -7.95 -16.55
CA GLU A 154 18.72 -9.16 -16.28
C GLU A 154 18.25 -10.35 -17.14
N SER A 155 16.94 -10.46 -17.38
CA SER A 155 16.37 -11.48 -18.28
C SER A 155 16.72 -11.23 -19.76
N ASP A 156 16.91 -9.97 -20.18
CA ASP A 156 17.35 -9.63 -21.55
C ASP A 156 18.88 -9.80 -21.72
N PHE A 157 19.67 -9.61 -20.65
CA PHE A 157 21.11 -9.87 -20.67
C PHE A 157 21.44 -11.37 -20.75
N THR A 158 20.67 -12.23 -20.07
CA THR A 158 20.83 -13.70 -20.15
C THR A 158 20.42 -14.29 -21.51
N LYS A 159 19.55 -13.63 -22.28
CA LYS A 159 19.25 -14.04 -23.67
C LYS A 159 20.35 -13.66 -24.67
N LYS A 160 21.17 -12.64 -24.42
CA LYS A 160 22.26 -12.24 -25.33
C LYS A 160 23.52 -13.10 -25.28
N GLN A 161 23.72 -13.93 -24.25
CA GLN A 161 24.83 -14.90 -24.23
C GLN A 161 24.51 -16.26 -24.87
N SER A 162 23.24 -16.57 -25.20
CA SER A 162 22.86 -17.88 -25.74
C SER A 162 22.82 -17.99 -27.27
N VAL A 163 22.94 -16.89 -28.03
CA VAL A 163 22.93 -16.95 -29.51
C VAL A 163 24.35 -16.99 -30.09
N PHE A 164 25.31 -16.30 -29.45
CA PHE A 164 26.69 -16.24 -29.95
C PHE A 164 27.48 -17.54 -29.71
N ALA A 165 27.17 -18.27 -28.63
CA ALA A 165 27.79 -19.58 -28.35
C ALA A 165 27.25 -20.73 -29.24
N ARG A 166 26.09 -20.54 -29.89
CA ARG A 166 25.46 -21.55 -30.76
C ARG A 166 25.86 -21.40 -32.24
N PHE A 167 26.42 -20.25 -32.63
CA PHE A 167 26.90 -20.01 -34.00
C PHE A 167 28.35 -20.45 -34.24
N LEU A 168 29.18 -20.56 -33.20
CA LEU A 168 30.57 -21.02 -33.32
C LEU A 168 30.75 -22.55 -33.24
N SER A 169 29.76 -23.31 -32.72
CA SER A 169 29.89 -24.79 -32.69
C SER A 169 29.43 -25.49 -33.97
N LEU A 170 28.80 -24.78 -34.90
CA LEU A 170 28.32 -25.35 -36.18
C LEU A 170 29.21 -25.00 -37.38
N PHE A 171 30.10 -24.01 -37.25
CA PHE A 171 31.03 -23.65 -38.33
C PHE A 171 32.37 -24.41 -38.28
N GLN A 172 32.76 -25.00 -37.13
CA GLN A 172 33.98 -25.81 -37.02
C GLN A 172 33.80 -27.32 -37.29
N LYS A 173 32.57 -27.85 -37.30
CA LYS A 173 32.33 -29.28 -37.59
C LYS A 173 32.21 -29.64 -39.08
N LYS A 174 32.16 -28.65 -39.99
CA LYS A 174 32.11 -28.89 -41.45
C LYS A 174 33.45 -28.78 -42.18
N GLN A 175 34.57 -28.60 -41.48
CA GLN A 175 35.93 -28.69 -42.05
C GLN A 175 36.73 -29.93 -41.58
N LEU A 176 36.15 -30.83 -40.78
CA LEU A 176 36.80 -32.07 -40.33
C LEU A 176 36.04 -33.36 -40.69
N ALA A 177 35.01 -33.26 -41.53
CA ALA A 177 34.37 -34.42 -42.16
C ALA A 177 34.69 -34.38 -43.67
N ALA A 178 35.97 -34.62 -43.98
CA ALA A 178 36.36 -35.28 -45.21
C ALA A 178 36.08 -36.78 -45.07
#